data_AF-K9NSN2-F1
#
_entry.id   AF-K9NSN2-F1
#
_cell.length_a   1.000
_cell.length_b   1.000
_cell.length_c   1.000
_cell.angle_alpha   90.00
_cell.angle_beta   90.00
_cell.angle_gamma   90.00
#
_symmetry.space_group_name_H-M   'P 1'
#
loop_
_entity.id
_entity.type
_entity.pdbx_description
1 polymer ?
#
loop_
_entity_poly.entity_id
_entity_poly.type
_entity_poly.pdbx_seq_one_letter_code
_entity_poly.pdbx_strand_id
1 'polypeptide(L)' 'PDFDPSRCSPWLLRIEPDRKRMIDKKLSMEAISERIQQSFGETLNVIYTDDNADNLVFRIRIVSDDQDKGDTEEQVD' A
#
# COMPACT_ATOMS: atom_id res chain seq x y z
N PRO A 1 -12.58 -9.51 -11.01
CA PRO A 1 -11.25 -9.06 -11.48
C PRO A 1 -10.17 -9.81 -10.69
N ASP A 2 -9.56 -10.81 -11.34
CA ASP A 2 -8.48 -11.59 -10.75
C ASP A 2 -7.21 -10.74 -10.70
N PHE A 3 -6.98 -10.11 -9.56
CA PHE A 3 -5.74 -9.41 -9.28
C PHE A 3 -4.63 -10.44 -9.19
N ASP A 4 -3.71 -10.44 -10.17
CA ASP A 4 -2.54 -11.32 -10.17
C ASP A 4 -1.44 -10.71 -9.27
N PRO A 5 -1.15 -11.30 -8.09
CA PRO A 5 -0.13 -10.79 -7.19
C PRO A 5 1.29 -10.92 -7.74
N SER A 6 1.49 -11.71 -8.81
CA SER A 6 2.80 -11.89 -9.46
C SER A 6 3.32 -10.60 -10.10
N ARG A 7 2.42 -9.66 -10.43
CA ARG A 7 2.73 -8.34 -10.97
C ARG A 7 3.19 -7.34 -9.91
N CYS A 8 3.19 -7.72 -8.63
CA CYS A 8 3.63 -6.86 -7.54
C CYS A 8 5.02 -7.22 -7.04
N SER A 9 5.71 -6.21 -6.54
CA SER A 9 6.98 -6.35 -5.83
C SER A 9 6.89 -7.38 -4.69
N PRO A 10 7.95 -8.18 -4.46
CA PRO A 10 7.99 -9.12 -3.34
C PRO A 10 8.02 -8.42 -1.98
N TRP A 11 8.40 -7.14 -1.95
CA TRP A 11 8.45 -6.33 -0.74
C TRP A 11 7.05 -5.91 -0.30
N LEU A 12 6.73 -6.17 0.96
CA LEU A 12 5.47 -5.78 1.58
C LEU A 12 5.72 -4.74 2.67
N LEU A 13 5.12 -3.56 2.51
CA LEU A 13 5.06 -2.58 3.57
C LEU A 13 3.80 -2.82 4.42
N ARG A 14 3.99 -3.11 5.71
CA ARG A 14 2.91 -3.26 6.69
C ARG A 14 2.88 -2.06 7.63
N ILE A 15 1.76 -1.33 7.64
CA ILE A 15 1.55 -0.20 8.54
C ILE A 15 0.37 -0.51 9.46
N GLU A 16 0.54 -0.27 10.75
CA GLU A 16 -0.48 -0.48 11.77
C GLU A 16 -0.76 0.86 12.48
N PRO A 17 -1.79 1.61 12.03
CA PRO A 17 -2.15 2.86 12.67
C PRO A 17 -2.75 2.64 14.06
N ASP A 18 -2.43 3.56 14.97
CA ASP A 18 -3.00 3.57 16.31
C ASP A 18 -4.50 3.93 16.28
N ARG A 19 -5.33 3.03 16.79
CA ARG A 19 -6.81 3.18 16.79
C ARG A 19 -7.26 4.45 17.50
N LYS A 20 -6.64 4.79 18.63
CA LYS A 20 -7.05 5.97 19.40
C LYS A 20 -6.82 7.24 18.59
N ARG A 21 -5.66 7.37 17.95
CA ARG A 21 -5.34 8.50 17.08
C ARG A 21 -6.22 8.58 15.83
N MET A 22 -6.64 7.44 15.27
CA MET A 22 -7.59 7.41 14.15
C MET A 22 -8.93 8.04 14.56
N ILE A 23 -9.48 7.62 15.70
CA ILE A 23 -10.75 8.13 16.24
C ILE A 23 -10.63 9.61 16.60
N ASP A 24 -9.58 10.00 17.32
CA ASP A 24 -9.36 11.39 17.77
C ASP A 24 -9.28 12.35 16.57
N LYS A 25 -8.67 11.90 15.46
CA LYS A 25 -8.52 12.67 14.23
C LYS A 25 -9.66 12.48 13.22
N LYS A 26 -10.67 11.67 13.55
CA LYS A 26 -11.80 11.33 12.66
C LYS A 26 -11.34 10.80 11.29
N LEU A 27 -10.35 9.90 11.30
CA LEU A 27 -9.83 9.23 10.11
C LEU A 27 -10.49 7.85 9.97
N SER A 28 -10.88 7.48 8.75
CA SER A 28 -11.31 6.12 8.39
C SER A 28 -10.23 5.42 7.55
N MET A 29 -10.21 4.09 7.58
CA MET A 29 -9.29 3.32 6.74
C MET A 29 -9.49 3.61 5.24
N GLU A 30 -10.75 3.80 4.83
CA GLU A 30 -11.12 4.19 3.46
C GLU A 30 -10.53 5.54 3.06
N ALA A 31 -10.72 6.59 3.86
CA ALA A 31 -10.21 7.92 3.53
C ALA A 31 -8.67 7.95 3.41
N ILE A 32 -7.98 7.16 4.24
CA ILE A 32 -6.51 7.02 4.14
C ILE A 32 -6.15 6.27 2.84
N SER A 33 -6.85 5.18 2.52
CA SER A 33 -6.61 4.42 1.29
C SER A 33 -6.82 5.29 0.04
N GLU A 34 -7.92 6.03 -0.03
CA GLU A 34 -8.20 6.97 -1.12
C GLU A 34 -7.09 8.00 -1.26
N ARG A 35 -6.60 8.54 -0.14
CA ARG A 35 -5.53 9.54 -0.18
C ARG A 35 -4.22 8.97 -0.70
N ILE A 36 -3.88 7.74 -0.31
CA ILE A 36 -2.71 7.02 -0.84
C ILE A 36 -2.86 6.82 -2.35
N GLN A 37 -4.02 6.32 -2.80
CA GLN A 37 -4.30 6.10 -4.23
C GLN A 37 -4.23 7.40 -5.04
N GLN A 38 -4.78 8.50 -4.52
CA GLN A 38 -4.69 9.81 -5.19
C GLN A 38 -3.25 10.34 -5.30
N SER A 39 -2.38 10.02 -4.34
CA SER A 39 -0.99 10.48 -4.36
C SER A 39 -0.08 9.67 -5.27
N PHE A 40 -0.32 8.37 -5.41
CA PHE A 40 0.57 7.45 -6.15
C PHE A 40 -0.06 6.83 -7.42
N GLY A 41 -1.34 7.11 -7.69
CA GLY A 41 -2.06 6.58 -8.84
C GLY A 41 -2.19 5.05 -8.80
N GLU A 42 -2.06 4.41 -9.97
CA GLU A 42 -2.21 2.96 -10.15
C GLU A 42 -0.93 2.16 -9.85
N THR A 43 0.13 2.81 -9.36
CA THR A 43 1.43 2.17 -9.10
C THR A 43 1.47 1.36 -7.80
N LEU A 44 0.47 1.50 -6.93
CA LEU A 44 0.40 0.82 -5.64
C LEU A 44 -0.81 -0.09 -5.55
N ASN A 45 -0.57 -1.31 -5.08
CA ASN A 45 -1.62 -2.19 -4.59
C ASN A 45 -1.76 -2.02 -3.07
N VAL A 46 -2.91 -1.50 -2.63
CA VAL A 46 -3.21 -1.21 -1.23
C VAL A 46 -4.34 -2.11 -0.76
N ILE A 47 -4.08 -2.92 0.26
CA ILE A 47 -5.08 -3.77 0.94
C ILE A 47 -5.13 -3.35 2.39
N TYR A 48 -6.33 -3.20 2.94
CA TYR A 48 -6.52 -2.79 4.33
C TYR A 48 -7.66 -3.56 5.01
N THR A 49 -7.63 -3.58 6.33
CA THR A 49 -8.72 -4.13 7.16
C THR A 49 -9.85 -3.11 7.31
N ASP A 50 -11.08 -3.58 7.55
CA ASP A 50 -12.17 -2.68 7.93
C ASP A 50 -11.91 -1.99 9.30
N ASP A 51 -12.67 -0.94 9.59
CA ASP A 51 -12.54 -0.15 10.83
C ASP A 51 -12.91 -0.95 12.11
N ASN A 52 -13.65 -2.06 11.97
CA ASN A 52 -14.13 -2.90 13.06
C ASN A 52 -13.15 -4.03 13.43
N ALA A 53 -12.21 -4.39 12.55
CA ALA A 53 -11.20 -5.42 12.80
C ALA A 53 -10.36 -5.10 14.04
N ASP A 54 -9.96 -6.10 14.83
CA ASP A 54 -9.19 -5.89 16.07
C ASP A 54 -7.94 -5.03 15.84
N ASN A 55 -7.20 -5.35 14.78
CA ASN A 55 -6.00 -4.63 14.36
C ASN A 55 -6.26 -3.91 13.04
N LEU A 56 -6.03 -2.60 13.04
CA LEU A 56 -6.07 -1.78 11.82
C LEU A 56 -4.76 -1.98 11.07
N VAL A 57 -4.80 -2.54 9.86
CA VAL A 57 -3.59 -2.87 9.10
C VAL A 57 -3.72 -2.44 7.65
N PHE A 58 -2.71 -1.76 7.15
CA PHE A 58 -2.45 -1.55 5.73
C PHE A 58 -1.33 -2.48 5.25
N ARG A 59 -1.54 -3.05 4.07
CA ARG A 59 -0.60 -3.90 3.32
C ARG A 59 -0.42 -3.27 1.95
N ILE A 60 0.74 -2.68 1.72
CA ILE A 60 1.04 -1.94 0.50
C ILE A 60 2.14 -2.66 -0.27
N ARG A 61 1.92 -2.85 -1.57
CA ARG A 61 2.91 -3.35 -2.53
C ARG A 61 3.01 -2.40 -3.71
N ILE A 62 4.20 -2.32 -4.29
CA ILE A 62 4.41 -1.63 -5.56
C ILE A 62 3.97 -2.57 -6.68
N VAL A 63 3.14 -2.09 -7.60
CA VAL A 63 2.80 -2.76 -8.86
C VAL A 63 3.95 -2.51 -9.82
N SER A 64 4.55 -3.59 -10.33
CA SER A 64 5.57 -3.46 -11.37
C SER A 64 4.86 -3.12 -12.67
N ASP A 65 5.15 -1.95 -13.22
CA ASP A 65 4.87 -1.70 -14.62
C ASP A 65 5.96 -2.42 -15.43
N ASP A 66 5.58 -3.14 -16.49
CA ASP A 66 6.54 -3.88 -17.33
C ASP A 66 7.59 -2.97 -18.01
N GLN A 67 7.51 -1.65 -17.80
CA GLN A 67 8.43 -0.65 -18.36
C GLN A 67 9.67 -0.35 -17.48
N ASP A 68 9.70 -0.74 -16.20
CA ASP A 68 10.79 -0.38 -15.25
C ASP A 68 11.91 -1.44 -15.13
N LYS A 69 12.00 -2.39 -16.06
CA LYS A 69 13.12 -3.36 -16.13
C LYS A 69 14.37 -2.78 -16.83
N GLY A 70 14.69 -1.51 -16.61
CA GLY A 70 15.91 -0.87 -17.12
C GLY A 70 16.41 0.19 -16.12
N ASP A 71 17.69 0.12 -15.76
CA ASP A 71 18.46 1.12 -15.00
C ASP A 71 18.30 1.23 -13.48
N THR A 72 18.46 0.11 -12.76
CA THR A 72 19.16 0.19 -11.47
C THR A 72 20.10 -1.01 -11.26
N GLU A 73 21.03 -1.20 -12.21
CA GLU A 73 22.32 -1.81 -11.87
C GLU A 73 23.20 -0.70 -11.26
N GLU A 74 23.00 -0.38 -9.97
CA GLU A 74 24.02 0.34 -9.22
C GLU A 74 25.21 -0.62 -9.01
N GLN A 75 26.25 -0.39 -9.81
CA GLN A 75 27.62 -0.81 -9.55
C GLN A 75 27.96 -0.53 -8.07
N VAL A 76 28.19 -1.60 -7.32
CA VAL A 76 28.97 -1.55 -6.08
C VAL A 76 30.37 -2.06 -6.41
N ASP A 77 31.33 -1.14 -6.44
CA ASP A 77 32.77 -1.42 -6.37
C ASP A 77 33.18 -1.55 -4.89
#